data_AF-A0A820BBN0-F1
#
_entry.id   AF-A0A820BBN0-F1
#
_cell.length_a   1.000
_cell.length_b   1.000
_cell.length_c   1.000
_cell.angle_alpha   90.00
_cell.angle_beta   90.00
_cell.angle_gamma   90.00
#
_symmetry.space_group_name_H-M   'P 1'
#
loop_
_entity.id
_entity.type
_entity.pdbx_description
1 polymer ?
#
loop_
_entity_poly.entity_id
_entity_poly.type
_entity_poly.pdbx_seq_one_letter_code
_entity_poly.pdbx_strand_id
1 'polypeptide(L)'
;MTIDPTLESTPYVETQKICAHEAEEEILFSMHSICRINYCQPMKCSDDVWEISLILTSDNDPELQAITGAIRDQVNDVPGWHRVASLFLILGKFKEVHEIYDNLLQLQQTNDIGEITNLLQFHGIAKLGEGNPDDSIKLLKEAIKRGQPDLPVTQAILDSVYVNMGMSYFQKVGYPKAISFYEKALKSKIESLPNSRHFVGKLYNNISVVYCTMGQQTKADSIFKKAEERLGFLPDKHYELTAIQANVGNMSFDEGKPYETISLYEKSIESAKKFLSENHSDFIMYYNNIGLLYESVGDYQSALSFTKEALHIAETTLPVYYPDIACSYNSIGKVYSSLDQHQLALCYHEKALECHEKSNSSNQLHLAVCFNHIGSAHIEIGEFSKALSFLNKALEIKQKFLPENHSNLPEMYTNVGLVYFYMHEYQQANSFYEKAIEIQQKSHFENHPALATTYNSIGCSYRTMKDYPKALSYFEKMLEIQK
;
A
#
# COMPACT_ATOMS: atom_id res chain seq x y z
N MET A 1 -26.05 -23.27 -11.61
CA MET A 1 -25.56 -24.61 -11.99
C MET A 1 -26.57 -25.61 -11.45
N THR A 2 -27.20 -26.39 -12.32
CA THR A 2 -28.15 -27.46 -11.94
C THR A 2 -27.34 -28.68 -11.54
N ILE A 3 -27.47 -29.11 -10.28
CA ILE A 3 -26.81 -30.32 -9.76
C ILE A 3 -27.60 -31.51 -10.28
N ASP A 4 -26.93 -32.44 -10.97
CA ASP A 4 -27.52 -33.72 -11.39
C ASP A 4 -27.25 -34.75 -10.29
N PRO A 5 -28.27 -35.16 -9.51
CA PRO A 5 -28.12 -36.09 -8.39
C PRO A 5 -27.87 -37.54 -8.83
N THR A 6 -27.78 -37.82 -10.13
CA THR A 6 -27.50 -39.17 -10.67
C THR A 6 -26.02 -39.43 -10.90
N LEU A 7 -25.14 -38.44 -10.70
CA LEU A 7 -23.69 -38.60 -10.77
C LEU A 7 -23.15 -39.26 -9.49
N GLU A 8 -22.96 -40.58 -9.53
CA GLU A 8 -22.44 -41.40 -8.41
C GLU A 8 -20.91 -41.49 -8.34
N SER A 9 -20.21 -41.12 -9.42
CA SER A 9 -18.75 -41.02 -9.46
C SER A 9 -18.28 -39.93 -10.44
N THR A 10 -17.10 -39.38 -10.17
CA THR A 10 -16.41 -38.47 -11.09
C THR A 10 -14.94 -38.86 -11.20
N PRO A 11 -14.35 -38.84 -12.41
CA PRO A 11 -12.90 -39.03 -12.57
C PRO A 11 -12.15 -37.83 -12.00
N TYR A 12 -11.01 -38.10 -11.35
CA TYR A 12 -10.12 -37.13 -10.73
C TYR A 12 -8.67 -37.40 -11.13
N VAL A 13 -7.83 -36.37 -11.13
CA VAL A 13 -6.40 -36.48 -11.46
C VAL A 13 -5.59 -35.92 -10.32
N GLU A 14 -4.59 -36.68 -9.87
CA GLU A 14 -3.69 -36.26 -8.80
C GLU A 14 -2.82 -35.09 -9.30
N THR A 15 -3.09 -33.89 -8.78
CA THR A 15 -2.49 -32.65 -9.28
C THR A 15 -0.99 -32.56 -9.03
N GLN A 16 -0.44 -33.31 -8.08
CA GLN A 16 1.00 -33.35 -7.76
C GLN A 16 1.90 -33.62 -8.98
N LYS A 17 1.43 -34.37 -9.99
CA LYS A 17 2.22 -34.69 -11.18
C LYS A 17 2.07 -33.70 -12.34
N ILE A 18 1.16 -32.73 -12.22
CA ILE A 18 0.77 -31.80 -13.30
C ILE A 18 0.89 -30.33 -12.85
N CYS A 19 0.90 -30.07 -11.54
CA CYS A 19 1.14 -28.76 -10.96
C CYS A 19 2.64 -28.45 -10.88
N ALA A 20 3.01 -27.17 -10.96
CA ALA A 20 4.40 -26.72 -10.87
C ALA A 20 5.00 -26.79 -9.44
N HIS A 21 4.19 -27.17 -8.44
CA HIS A 21 4.58 -27.31 -7.03
C HIS A 21 4.16 -28.68 -6.49
N GLU A 22 5.15 -29.50 -6.08
CA GLU A 22 4.97 -30.89 -5.62
C GLU A 22 4.31 -31.02 -4.22
N ALA A 23 4.08 -29.91 -3.50
CA ALA A 23 3.67 -29.91 -2.09
C ALA A 23 2.16 -29.70 -1.84
N GLU A 24 1.35 -29.50 -2.88
CA GLU A 24 -0.10 -29.27 -2.73
C GLU A 24 -0.87 -30.59 -2.87
N GLU A 25 -1.34 -31.14 -1.75
CA GLU A 25 -2.41 -32.14 -1.72
C GLU A 25 -3.78 -31.43 -1.64
N GLU A 26 -4.18 -30.75 -2.72
CA GLU A 26 -5.50 -30.11 -2.77
C GLU A 26 -6.52 -30.96 -3.52
N ILE A 27 -7.68 -31.16 -2.90
CA ILE A 27 -8.88 -31.70 -3.55
C ILE A 27 -9.86 -30.54 -3.76
N LEU A 28 -9.96 -30.03 -4.99
CA LEU A 28 -10.88 -28.96 -5.36
C LEU A 28 -12.31 -29.49 -5.49
N PHE A 29 -13.12 -29.31 -4.44
CA PHE A 29 -14.57 -29.40 -4.55
C PHE A 29 -15.18 -27.99 -4.56
N SER A 30 -15.95 -27.65 -5.59
CA SER A 30 -16.99 -26.61 -5.47
C SER A 30 -18.35 -27.29 -5.57
N MET A 31 -18.93 -27.65 -4.43
CA MET A 31 -20.29 -28.17 -4.35
C MET A 31 -21.03 -27.47 -3.22
N HIS A 32 -22.27 -27.04 -3.47
CA HIS A 32 -23.17 -26.45 -2.46
C HIS A 32 -23.85 -27.54 -1.61
N SER A 33 -23.38 -28.79 -1.69
CA SER A 33 -23.95 -29.99 -1.06
C SER A 33 -22.86 -30.82 -0.39
N ILE A 34 -23.16 -31.37 0.78
CA ILE A 34 -22.25 -32.26 1.52
C ILE A 34 -22.39 -33.67 0.95
N CYS A 35 -21.28 -34.31 0.58
CA CYS A 35 -21.21 -35.70 0.13
C CYS A 35 -20.19 -36.48 0.97
N ARG A 36 -20.43 -37.78 1.16
CA ARG A 36 -19.42 -38.71 1.70
C ARG A 36 -18.60 -39.32 0.58
N ILE A 37 -17.29 -39.41 0.78
CA ILE A 37 -16.42 -40.24 -0.07
C ILE A 37 -16.60 -41.69 0.36
N ASN A 38 -17.16 -42.52 -0.51
CA ASN A 38 -17.39 -43.93 -0.24
C ASN A 38 -16.11 -44.74 -0.44
N TYR A 39 -15.45 -44.55 -1.59
CA TYR A 39 -14.14 -45.09 -1.88
C TYR A 39 -13.42 -44.24 -2.92
N CYS A 40 -12.11 -44.39 -2.96
CA CYS A 40 -11.22 -43.82 -3.95
C CYS A 40 -10.35 -44.94 -4.50
N GLN A 41 -10.34 -45.15 -5.82
CA GLN A 41 -9.55 -46.21 -6.46
C GLN A 41 -8.92 -45.72 -7.76
N PRO A 42 -7.71 -46.20 -8.14
CA PRO A 42 -7.12 -45.85 -9.43
C PRO A 42 -7.95 -46.43 -10.58
N MET A 43 -8.21 -45.63 -11.60
CA MET A 43 -8.91 -46.08 -12.81
C MET A 43 -8.03 -47.06 -13.57
N LYS A 44 -8.61 -48.17 -14.02
CA LYS A 44 -7.88 -49.28 -14.69
C LYS A 44 -7.08 -48.87 -15.94
N CYS A 45 -7.34 -47.69 -16.50
CA CYS A 45 -6.75 -47.18 -17.73
C CYS A 45 -5.62 -46.16 -17.49
N SER A 46 -5.36 -45.71 -16.26
CA SER A 46 -4.25 -44.81 -15.92
C SER A 46 -3.99 -44.81 -14.42
N ASP A 47 -2.73 -44.99 -14.01
CA ASP A 47 -2.30 -44.94 -12.60
C ASP A 47 -2.39 -43.52 -12.00
N ASP A 48 -2.62 -42.51 -12.83
CA ASP A 48 -2.65 -41.10 -12.45
C ASP A 48 -4.08 -40.53 -12.35
N VAL A 49 -5.09 -41.34 -12.69
CA VAL A 49 -6.50 -40.95 -12.69
C VAL A 49 -7.25 -41.82 -11.69
N TRP A 50 -7.90 -41.21 -10.71
CA TRP A 50 -8.63 -41.89 -9.65
C TRP A 50 -10.14 -41.73 -9.86
N GLU A 51 -10.89 -42.80 -9.62
CA GLU A 51 -12.33 -42.76 -9.50
C GLU A 51 -12.70 -42.54 -8.03
N ILE A 52 -13.41 -41.43 -7.78
CA ILE A 52 -13.94 -41.10 -6.46
C ILE A 52 -15.45 -41.34 -6.49
N SER A 53 -15.92 -42.28 -5.66
CA SER A 53 -17.35 -42.51 -5.45
C SER A 53 -17.87 -41.58 -4.36
N LEU A 54 -18.93 -40.84 -4.67
CA LEU A 54 -19.53 -39.86 -3.78
C LEU A 54 -20.97 -40.27 -3.46
N ILE A 55 -21.34 -40.23 -2.19
CA ILE A 55 -22.72 -40.44 -1.74
C ILE A 55 -23.28 -39.09 -1.30
N LEU A 56 -24.35 -38.64 -1.95
CA LEU A 56 -25.09 -37.45 -1.55
C LEU A 56 -25.72 -37.70 -0.17
N THR A 57 -25.28 -36.98 0.86
CA THR A 57 -25.82 -37.15 2.21
C THR A 57 -27.15 -36.41 2.35
N SER A 58 -28.19 -37.10 2.83
CA SER A 58 -29.47 -36.47 3.16
C SER A 58 -29.35 -35.65 4.45
N ASP A 59 -30.20 -34.64 4.64
CA ASP A 59 -30.28 -33.83 5.87
C ASP A 59 -30.56 -34.66 7.16
N ASN A 60 -30.97 -35.93 7.01
CA ASN A 60 -31.23 -36.87 8.09
C ASN A 60 -30.07 -37.84 8.38
N ASP A 61 -28.88 -37.62 7.81
CA ASP A 61 -27.72 -38.46 8.09
C ASP A 61 -27.31 -38.35 9.58
N PRO A 62 -27.26 -39.46 10.33
CA PRO A 62 -27.06 -39.44 11.78
C PRO A 62 -25.65 -39.00 12.20
N GLU A 63 -24.61 -39.24 11.40
CA GLU A 63 -23.27 -38.76 11.76
C GLU A 63 -23.09 -37.29 11.35
N LEU A 64 -23.73 -36.84 10.26
CA LEU A 64 -23.80 -35.42 9.92
C LEU A 64 -24.59 -34.64 10.99
N GLN A 65 -25.68 -35.21 11.51
CA GLN A 65 -26.41 -34.66 12.65
C GLN A 65 -25.55 -34.65 13.91
N ALA A 66 -24.76 -35.70 14.17
CA ALA A 66 -23.83 -35.72 15.30
C ALA A 66 -22.72 -34.67 15.16
N ILE A 67 -22.15 -34.49 13.96
CA ILE A 67 -21.15 -33.45 13.67
C ILE A 67 -21.77 -32.05 13.80
N THR A 68 -22.94 -31.84 13.21
CA THR A 68 -23.65 -30.55 13.31
C THR A 68 -24.05 -30.25 14.74
N GLY A 69 -24.44 -31.26 15.52
CA GLY A 69 -24.69 -31.18 16.95
C GLY A 69 -23.43 -30.79 17.73
N ALA A 70 -22.30 -31.46 17.48
CA ALA A 70 -21.02 -31.15 18.11
C ALA A 70 -20.53 -29.74 17.75
N ILE A 71 -20.70 -29.30 16.50
CA ILE A 71 -20.39 -27.93 16.08
C ILE A 71 -21.29 -26.93 16.80
N ARG A 72 -22.62 -27.18 16.88
CA ARG A 72 -23.53 -26.33 17.65
C ARG A 72 -23.10 -26.24 19.11
N ASP A 73 -22.78 -27.37 19.75
CA ASP A 73 -22.32 -27.41 21.14
C ASP A 73 -21.02 -26.62 21.35
N GLN A 74 -20.09 -26.64 20.38
CA GLN A 74 -18.87 -25.84 20.40
C GLN A 74 -19.08 -24.34 20.07
N VAL A 75 -20.25 -23.96 19.56
CA VAL A 75 -20.60 -22.59 19.14
C VAL A 75 -21.70 -21.99 20.04
N ASN A 76 -22.24 -22.74 21.00
CA ASN A 76 -23.37 -22.32 21.84
C ASN A 76 -23.02 -21.22 22.88
N ASP A 77 -21.75 -20.82 22.97
CA ASP A 77 -21.28 -19.76 23.86
C ASP A 77 -20.68 -18.57 23.10
N VAL A 78 -20.42 -17.47 23.80
CA VAL A 78 -19.86 -16.25 23.20
C VAL A 78 -18.48 -16.47 22.58
N PRO A 79 -17.53 -17.19 23.21
CA PRO A 79 -16.28 -17.60 22.56
C PRO A 79 -16.49 -18.41 21.27
N GLY A 80 -17.49 -19.28 21.24
CA GLY A 80 -17.88 -20.06 20.06
C GLY A 80 -18.35 -19.20 18.90
N TRP A 81 -19.29 -18.29 19.14
CA TRP A 81 -19.73 -17.35 18.12
C TRP A 81 -18.62 -16.40 17.66
N HIS A 82 -17.70 -16.01 18.55
CA HIS A 82 -16.52 -15.24 18.16
C HIS A 82 -15.59 -16.02 17.20
N ARG A 83 -15.40 -17.33 17.40
CA ARG A 83 -14.64 -18.17 16.45
C ARG A 83 -15.31 -18.20 15.08
N VAL A 84 -16.63 -18.34 15.03
CA VAL A 84 -17.40 -18.30 13.77
C VAL A 84 -17.28 -16.94 13.09
N ALA A 85 -17.43 -15.84 13.84
CA ALA A 85 -17.25 -14.49 13.33
C ALA A 85 -15.82 -14.27 12.80
N SER A 86 -14.80 -14.81 13.47
CA SER A 86 -13.40 -14.73 13.00
C SER A 86 -13.19 -15.47 11.69
N LEU A 87 -13.80 -16.66 11.52
CA LEU A 87 -13.78 -17.40 10.26
C LEU A 87 -14.49 -16.63 9.15
N PHE A 88 -15.67 -16.06 9.43
CA PHE A 88 -16.39 -15.25 8.44
C PHE A 88 -15.63 -13.97 8.07
N LEU A 89 -14.90 -13.38 9.01
CA LEU A 89 -14.02 -12.25 8.73
C LEU A 89 -12.90 -12.63 7.75
N ILE A 90 -12.24 -13.78 7.96
CA ILE A 90 -11.22 -14.32 7.04
C ILE A 90 -11.81 -14.58 5.65
N LEU A 91 -13.05 -15.07 5.59
CA LEU A 91 -13.78 -15.32 4.34
C LEU A 91 -14.37 -14.05 3.70
N GLY A 92 -14.16 -12.86 4.28
CA GLY A 92 -14.69 -11.59 3.77
C GLY A 92 -16.22 -11.43 3.90
N LYS A 93 -16.87 -12.25 4.73
CA LYS A 93 -18.33 -12.25 4.96
C LYS A 93 -18.72 -11.24 6.04
N PHE A 94 -18.48 -9.95 5.77
CA PHE A 94 -18.64 -8.89 6.76
C PHE A 94 -20.07 -8.75 7.29
N LYS A 95 -21.09 -8.91 6.43
CA LYS A 95 -22.50 -8.81 6.83
C LYS A 95 -22.84 -9.82 7.94
N GLU A 96 -22.47 -11.07 7.75
CA GLU A 96 -22.70 -12.15 8.70
C GLU A 96 -21.91 -11.93 10.00
N VAL A 97 -20.69 -11.39 9.91
CA VAL A 97 -19.90 -11.00 11.08
C VAL A 97 -20.63 -9.95 11.91
N HIS A 98 -21.18 -8.92 11.27
CA HIS A 98 -21.92 -7.85 11.95
C HIS A 98 -23.21 -8.36 12.58
N GLU A 99 -23.97 -9.19 11.87
CA GLU A 99 -25.18 -9.83 12.42
C GLU A 99 -24.87 -10.67 13.67
N ILE A 100 -23.75 -11.41 13.68
CA ILE A 100 -23.32 -12.16 14.86
C ILE A 100 -23.06 -11.22 16.04
N TYR A 101 -22.21 -10.20 15.87
CA TYR A 101 -21.86 -9.31 16.98
C TYR A 101 -23.03 -8.45 17.47
N ASP A 102 -23.88 -7.96 16.58
CA ASP A 102 -25.09 -7.21 16.95
C ASP A 102 -26.06 -8.08 17.75
N ASN A 103 -26.27 -9.34 17.33
CA ASN A 103 -27.10 -10.28 18.07
C ASN A 103 -26.50 -10.62 19.44
N LEU A 104 -25.19 -10.87 19.54
CA LEU A 104 -24.52 -11.13 20.81
C LEU A 104 -24.63 -9.94 21.77
N LEU A 105 -24.46 -8.71 21.28
CA LEU A 105 -24.61 -7.49 22.07
C LEU A 105 -26.06 -7.27 22.54
N GLN A 106 -27.06 -7.67 21.75
CA GLN A 106 -28.47 -7.63 22.14
C GLN A 106 -28.85 -8.73 23.14
N LEU A 107 -28.27 -9.93 23.00
CA LEU A 107 -28.58 -11.11 23.80
C LEU A 107 -27.88 -11.11 25.17
N GLN A 108 -26.85 -10.29 25.38
CA GLN A 108 -26.21 -10.16 26.68
C GLN A 108 -27.18 -9.59 27.72
N GLN A 109 -27.71 -10.48 28.57
CA GLN A 109 -28.58 -10.16 29.70
C GLN A 109 -27.78 -9.84 30.98
N THR A 110 -26.51 -10.22 31.05
CA THR A 110 -25.62 -9.93 32.17
C THR A 110 -24.93 -8.58 31.94
N ASN A 111 -24.90 -7.73 32.98
CA ASN A 111 -24.05 -6.52 33.01
C ASN A 111 -22.55 -6.90 33.13
N ASP A 112 -22.09 -8.00 32.51
CA ASP A 112 -20.68 -8.33 32.49
C ASP A 112 -19.96 -7.35 31.56
N ILE A 113 -19.40 -6.34 32.19
CA ILE A 113 -18.68 -5.25 31.54
C ILE A 113 -17.52 -5.80 30.69
N GLY A 114 -16.83 -6.85 31.13
CA GLY A 114 -15.71 -7.43 30.41
C GLY A 114 -16.15 -8.08 29.11
N GLU A 115 -17.24 -8.84 29.16
CA GLU A 115 -17.77 -9.55 27.98
C GLU A 115 -18.34 -8.57 26.93
N ILE A 116 -19.13 -7.58 27.37
CA ILE A 116 -19.63 -6.50 26.49
C ILE A 116 -18.46 -5.76 25.82
N THR A 117 -17.42 -5.45 26.59
CA THR A 117 -16.24 -4.73 26.09
C THR A 117 -15.51 -5.55 25.02
N ASN A 118 -15.33 -6.85 25.23
CA ASN A 118 -14.71 -7.74 24.25
C ASN A 118 -15.53 -7.80 22.95
N LEU A 119 -16.85 -7.91 23.03
CA LEU A 119 -17.72 -7.90 21.85
C LEU A 119 -17.62 -6.58 21.07
N LEU A 120 -17.65 -5.43 21.76
CA LEU A 120 -17.48 -4.12 21.14
C LEU A 120 -16.10 -3.98 20.48
N GLN A 121 -15.04 -4.50 21.12
CA GLN A 121 -13.70 -4.51 20.55
C GLN A 121 -13.64 -5.33 19.26
N PHE A 122 -14.14 -6.58 19.28
CA PHE A 122 -14.09 -7.46 18.10
C PHE A 122 -14.97 -6.94 16.96
N HIS A 123 -16.14 -6.38 17.28
CA HIS A 123 -16.99 -5.74 16.29
C HIS A 123 -16.29 -4.50 15.69
N GLY A 124 -15.61 -3.70 16.52
CA GLY A 124 -14.79 -2.58 16.05
C GLY A 124 -13.67 -3.01 15.09
N ILE A 125 -12.99 -4.12 15.37
CA ILE A 125 -11.96 -4.70 14.48
C ILE A 125 -12.59 -5.17 13.17
N ALA A 126 -13.75 -5.83 13.21
CA ALA A 126 -14.45 -6.27 12.00
C ALA A 126 -14.84 -5.09 11.11
N LYS A 127 -15.35 -3.99 11.70
CA LYS A 127 -15.65 -2.75 10.96
C LYS A 127 -14.42 -2.12 10.32
N LEU A 128 -13.27 -2.19 11.00
CA LEU A 128 -12.01 -1.75 10.40
C LEU A 128 -11.62 -2.62 9.20
N GLY A 129 -11.76 -3.94 9.32
CA GLY A 129 -11.49 -4.89 8.22
C GLY A 129 -12.40 -4.70 7.00
N GLU A 130 -13.65 -4.27 7.21
CA GLU A 130 -14.61 -3.91 6.16
C GLU A 130 -14.24 -2.59 5.44
N GLY A 131 -13.32 -1.80 6.01
CA GLY A 131 -12.98 -0.46 5.52
C GLY A 131 -13.90 0.64 6.05
N ASN A 132 -14.57 0.42 7.20
CA ASN A 132 -15.41 1.39 7.89
C ASN A 132 -14.77 1.85 9.23
N PRO A 133 -13.75 2.72 9.17
CA PRO A 133 -12.99 3.14 10.35
C PRO A 133 -13.79 4.05 11.30
N ASP A 134 -14.79 4.79 10.81
CA ASP A 134 -15.58 5.69 11.66
C ASP A 134 -16.47 4.90 12.64
N ASP A 135 -17.12 3.84 12.17
CA ASP A 135 -17.90 2.96 13.05
C ASP A 135 -17.00 2.12 13.96
N SER A 136 -15.82 1.71 13.47
CA SER A 136 -14.78 1.10 14.30
C SER A 136 -14.39 2.01 15.48
N ILE A 137 -14.12 3.30 15.23
CA ILE A 137 -13.77 4.27 16.28
C ILE A 137 -14.91 4.42 17.31
N LYS A 138 -16.17 4.45 16.86
CA LYS A 138 -17.33 4.55 17.78
C LYS A 138 -17.39 3.35 18.72
N LEU A 139 -17.28 2.14 18.18
CA LEU A 139 -17.34 0.89 18.96
C LEU A 139 -16.18 0.77 19.94
N LEU A 140 -14.95 1.07 19.50
CA LEU A 140 -13.76 1.01 20.35
C LEU A 140 -13.80 2.04 21.49
N LYS A 141 -14.30 3.25 21.23
CA LYS A 141 -14.50 4.26 22.29
C LYS A 141 -15.53 3.84 23.31
N GLU A 142 -16.62 3.22 22.88
CA GLU A 142 -17.64 2.71 23.80
C GLU A 142 -17.10 1.55 24.63
N ALA A 143 -16.29 0.65 24.04
CA ALA A 143 -15.60 -0.41 24.76
C ALA A 143 -14.69 0.16 25.87
N ILE A 144 -13.83 1.14 25.52
CA ILE A 144 -12.93 1.79 26.49
C ILE A 144 -13.73 2.47 27.61
N LYS A 145 -14.82 3.17 27.27
CA LYS A 145 -15.66 3.85 28.25
C LYS A 145 -16.29 2.87 29.25
N ARG A 146 -16.65 1.67 28.81
CA ARG A 146 -17.30 0.67 29.67
C ARG A 146 -16.31 -0.09 30.55
N GLY A 147 -15.18 -0.52 30.03
CA GLY A 147 -14.27 -1.42 30.75
C GLY A 147 -13.11 -0.77 31.49
N GLN A 148 -13.16 0.53 31.77
CA GLN A 148 -12.12 1.19 32.58
C GLN A 148 -11.97 0.54 33.97
N PRO A 149 -10.72 0.41 34.48
CA PRO A 149 -9.51 1.12 34.03
C PRO A 149 -8.53 0.33 33.13
N ASP A 150 -8.73 -0.97 32.85
CA ASP A 150 -7.65 -1.87 32.40
C ASP A 150 -7.76 -2.38 30.93
N LEU A 151 -7.94 -1.48 29.95
CA LEU A 151 -8.00 -1.86 28.51
C LEU A 151 -6.85 -1.29 27.65
N PRO A 152 -5.58 -1.65 27.94
CA PRO A 152 -4.44 -1.20 27.14
C PRO A 152 -4.48 -1.74 25.70
N VAL A 153 -5.06 -2.93 25.49
CA VAL A 153 -5.17 -3.55 24.15
C VAL A 153 -6.15 -2.79 23.26
N THR A 154 -7.36 -2.49 23.76
CA THR A 154 -8.38 -1.75 23.00
C THR A 154 -7.92 -0.33 22.70
N GLN A 155 -7.23 0.32 23.64
CA GLN A 155 -6.64 1.64 23.40
C GLN A 155 -5.55 1.58 22.32
N ALA A 156 -4.69 0.56 22.33
CA ALA A 156 -3.67 0.38 21.30
C ALA A 156 -4.28 0.13 19.90
N ILE A 157 -5.40 -0.62 19.83
CA ILE A 157 -6.14 -0.81 18.57
C ILE A 157 -6.71 0.53 18.09
N LEU A 158 -7.34 1.31 18.98
CA LEU A 158 -7.87 2.64 18.63
C LEU A 158 -6.77 3.60 18.16
N ASP A 159 -5.61 3.59 18.82
CA ASP A 159 -4.45 4.38 18.41
C ASP A 159 -3.99 3.97 16.99
N SER A 160 -3.92 2.67 16.70
CA SER A 160 -3.58 2.14 15.36
C SER A 160 -4.60 2.59 14.30
N VAL A 161 -5.91 2.56 14.62
CA VAL A 161 -6.96 3.06 13.71
C VAL A 161 -6.76 4.55 13.41
N TYR A 162 -6.41 5.35 14.40
CA TYR A 162 -6.08 6.77 14.18
C TYR A 162 -4.84 6.95 13.31
N VAL A 163 -3.79 6.15 13.48
CA VAL A 163 -2.61 6.22 12.60
C VAL A 163 -2.99 5.90 11.15
N ASN A 164 -3.76 4.82 10.93
CA ASN A 164 -4.22 4.42 9.60
C ASN A 164 -5.11 5.49 8.94
N MET A 165 -6.02 6.09 9.71
CA MET A 165 -6.81 7.23 9.26
C MET A 165 -5.93 8.43 8.89
N GLY A 166 -4.92 8.73 9.72
CA GLY A 166 -3.93 9.76 9.43
C GLY A 166 -3.24 9.54 8.09
N MET A 167 -2.77 8.31 7.83
CA MET A 167 -2.12 7.94 6.56
C MET A 167 -3.07 8.04 5.37
N SER A 168 -4.30 7.56 5.51
CA SER A 168 -5.31 7.63 4.45
C SER A 168 -5.68 9.07 4.09
N TYR A 169 -5.88 9.93 5.09
CA TYR A 169 -6.14 11.34 4.84
C TYR A 169 -4.92 12.06 4.26
N PHE A 170 -3.71 11.70 4.65
CA PHE A 170 -2.49 12.24 4.06
C PHE A 170 -2.41 11.93 2.56
N GLN A 171 -2.66 10.67 2.17
CA GLN A 171 -2.73 10.25 0.75
C GLN A 171 -3.84 10.95 -0.05
N LYS A 172 -4.89 11.43 0.61
CA LYS A 172 -5.99 12.16 -0.03
C LYS A 172 -5.84 13.68 0.09
N VAL A 173 -4.64 14.19 0.41
CA VAL A 173 -4.37 15.64 0.55
C VAL A 173 -5.23 16.30 1.65
N GLY A 174 -5.79 15.49 2.56
CA GLY A 174 -6.57 15.91 3.71
C GLY A 174 -5.69 16.27 4.90
N TYR A 175 -4.64 17.08 4.69
CA TYR A 175 -3.57 17.31 5.66
C TYR A 175 -4.03 17.71 7.07
N PRO A 176 -4.99 18.65 7.25
CA PRO A 176 -5.47 19.00 8.59
C PRO A 176 -6.15 17.84 9.31
N LYS A 177 -6.89 17.00 8.58
CA LYS A 177 -7.52 15.80 9.15
C LYS A 177 -6.45 14.75 9.47
N ALA A 178 -5.46 14.56 8.61
CA ALA A 178 -4.35 13.65 8.86
C ALA A 178 -3.62 13.99 10.16
N ILE A 179 -3.23 15.26 10.33
CA ILE A 179 -2.60 15.77 11.55
C ILE A 179 -3.52 15.55 12.76
N SER A 180 -4.81 15.89 12.66
CA SER A 180 -5.76 15.68 13.76
C SER A 180 -5.85 14.23 14.23
N PHE A 181 -5.78 13.26 13.30
CA PHE A 181 -5.78 11.85 13.67
C PHE A 181 -4.46 11.43 14.32
N TYR A 182 -3.32 11.85 13.78
CA TYR A 182 -2.02 11.59 14.42
C TYR A 182 -1.93 12.20 15.82
N GLU A 183 -2.45 13.42 16.02
CA GLU A 183 -2.50 14.09 17.32
C GLU A 183 -3.38 13.35 18.34
N LYS A 184 -4.50 12.74 17.90
CA LYS A 184 -5.34 11.89 18.77
C LYS A 184 -4.58 10.66 19.26
N ALA A 185 -3.89 9.96 18.37
CA ALA A 185 -3.04 8.82 18.73
C ALA A 185 -1.88 9.25 19.64
N LEU A 186 -1.27 10.40 19.34
CA LEU A 186 -0.15 10.96 20.10
C LEU A 186 -0.55 11.28 21.54
N LYS A 187 -1.67 11.99 21.71
CA LYS A 187 -2.21 12.36 23.03
C LYS A 187 -2.48 11.11 23.87
N SER A 188 -3.20 10.15 23.30
CA SER A 188 -3.51 8.86 23.95
C SER A 188 -2.24 8.13 24.41
N LYS A 189 -1.21 8.07 23.55
CA LYS A 189 0.01 7.35 23.89
C LYS A 189 0.84 8.03 24.97
N ILE A 190 0.92 9.36 24.94
CA ILE A 190 1.62 10.13 25.97
C ILE A 190 0.95 9.97 27.33
N GLU A 191 -0.39 9.94 27.38
CA GLU A 191 -1.17 9.76 28.60
C GLU A 191 -1.07 8.33 29.16
N SER A 192 -1.13 7.30 28.30
CA SER A 192 -1.16 5.89 28.72
C SER A 192 0.22 5.31 29.02
N LEU A 193 1.23 5.64 28.22
CA LEU A 193 2.58 5.07 28.30
C LEU A 193 3.63 6.18 28.07
N PRO A 194 3.96 6.98 29.11
CA PRO A 194 4.94 8.05 29.01
C PRO A 194 6.33 7.59 28.54
N ASN A 195 6.64 6.29 28.67
CA ASN A 195 7.90 5.68 28.23
C ASN A 195 7.83 5.07 26.81
N SER A 196 6.70 5.15 26.10
CA SER A 196 6.57 4.65 24.72
C SER A 196 7.24 5.59 23.71
N ARG A 197 8.57 5.65 23.78
CA ARG A 197 9.40 6.56 22.98
C ARG A 197 9.30 6.29 21.48
N HIS A 198 9.23 5.01 21.10
CA HIS A 198 9.14 4.55 19.70
C HIS A 198 7.87 5.04 18.99
N PHE A 199 6.70 4.70 19.53
CA PHE A 199 5.41 5.04 18.90
C PHE A 199 5.19 6.55 18.81
N VAL A 200 5.56 7.27 19.88
CA VAL A 200 5.50 8.74 19.93
C VAL A 200 6.45 9.36 18.90
N GLY A 201 7.68 8.84 18.76
CA GLY A 201 8.63 9.28 17.74
C GLY A 201 8.12 9.12 16.31
N LYS A 202 7.53 7.96 15.99
CA LYS A 202 6.91 7.70 14.68
C LYS A 202 5.76 8.66 14.36
N LEU A 203 4.92 8.96 15.35
CA LEU A 203 3.82 9.92 15.19
C LEU A 203 4.33 11.34 14.91
N TYR A 204 5.35 11.79 15.65
CA TYR A 204 5.98 13.07 15.35
C TYR A 204 6.60 13.10 13.95
N ASN A 205 7.26 12.03 13.51
CA ASN A 205 7.77 11.92 12.14
C ASN A 205 6.64 12.05 11.11
N ASN A 206 5.54 11.31 11.28
CA ASN A 206 4.42 11.38 10.35
C ASN A 206 3.80 12.78 10.28
N ILE A 207 3.62 13.45 11.43
CA ILE A 207 3.14 14.84 11.48
C ILE A 207 4.13 15.79 10.78
N SER A 208 5.43 15.59 10.99
CA SER A 208 6.49 16.39 10.34
C SER A 208 6.44 16.26 8.84
N VAL A 209 6.32 15.04 8.31
CA VAL A 209 6.18 14.76 6.88
C VAL A 209 4.96 15.49 6.31
N VAL A 210 3.81 15.47 7.01
CA VAL A 210 2.63 16.22 6.56
C VAL A 210 2.91 17.72 6.47
N TYR A 211 3.57 18.32 7.48
CA TYR A 211 3.91 19.74 7.43
C TYR A 211 4.90 20.08 6.30
N CYS A 212 5.86 19.21 6.01
CA CYS A 212 6.75 19.38 4.85
C CYS A 212 5.98 19.35 3.54
N THR A 213 5.07 18.39 3.35
CA THR A 213 4.22 18.34 2.15
C THR A 213 3.35 19.59 2.00
N MET A 214 3.00 20.26 3.11
CA MET A 214 2.30 21.55 3.11
C MET A 214 3.21 22.76 2.86
N GLY A 215 4.52 22.58 2.65
CA GLY A 215 5.50 23.66 2.55
C GLY A 215 5.76 24.41 3.87
N GLN A 216 5.33 23.88 5.00
CA GLN A 216 5.48 24.51 6.33
C GLN A 216 6.76 24.05 7.03
N GLN A 217 7.91 24.32 6.39
CA GLN A 217 9.22 23.79 6.82
C GLN A 217 9.55 24.08 8.29
N THR A 218 9.33 25.32 8.74
CA THR A 218 9.62 25.70 10.15
C THR A 218 8.82 24.90 11.18
N LYS A 219 7.59 24.51 10.86
CA LYS A 219 6.79 23.65 11.73
C LYS A 219 7.25 22.20 11.63
N ALA A 220 7.56 21.73 10.43
CA ALA A 220 8.10 20.40 10.24
C ALA A 220 9.39 20.20 11.05
N ASP A 221 10.37 21.09 10.90
CA ASP A 221 11.64 21.06 11.66
C ASP A 221 11.41 21.05 13.17
N SER A 222 10.45 21.85 13.65
CA SER A 222 10.10 21.89 15.08
C SER A 222 9.52 20.56 15.58
N ILE A 223 8.64 19.92 14.80
CA ILE A 223 8.04 18.62 15.15
C ILE A 223 9.08 17.50 14.98
N PHE A 224 9.93 17.58 13.96
CA PHE A 224 11.02 16.65 13.74
C PHE A 224 11.98 16.62 14.93
N LYS A 225 12.38 17.79 15.42
CA LYS A 225 13.22 17.90 16.63
C LYS A 225 12.59 17.21 17.83
N LYS A 226 11.25 17.26 17.98
CA LYS A 226 10.54 16.51 19.03
C LYS A 226 10.62 15.00 18.80
N ALA A 227 10.56 14.53 17.54
CA ALA A 227 10.77 13.12 17.22
C ALA A 227 12.19 12.67 17.63
N GLU A 228 13.20 13.45 17.26
CA GLU A 228 14.60 13.18 17.60
C GLU A 228 14.84 13.22 19.10
N GLU A 229 14.38 14.26 19.81
CA GLU A 229 14.50 14.35 21.26
C GLU A 229 13.85 13.14 21.94
N ARG A 230 12.69 12.68 21.44
CA ARG A 230 11.99 11.56 22.04
C ARG A 230 12.71 10.22 21.85
N LEU A 231 13.34 10.05 20.70
CA LEU A 231 14.09 8.83 20.34
C LEU A 231 15.54 8.87 20.84
N GLY A 232 16.13 10.05 21.01
CA GLY A 232 17.52 10.27 21.38
C GLY A 232 17.88 9.88 22.82
N PHE A 233 16.89 9.68 23.70
CA PHE A 233 17.11 9.13 25.04
C PHE A 233 17.17 7.60 25.09
N LEU A 234 16.96 6.90 23.97
CA LEU A 234 17.14 5.46 23.92
C LEU A 234 18.63 5.12 24.14
N PRO A 235 18.96 4.20 25.06
CA PRO A 235 20.35 3.91 25.44
C PRO A 235 21.27 3.58 24.26
N ASP A 236 20.70 3.08 23.16
CA ASP A 236 21.39 2.75 21.92
C ASP A 236 20.58 3.30 20.74
N LYS A 237 21.24 3.99 19.81
CA LYS A 237 20.61 4.65 18.64
C LYS A 237 19.89 3.63 17.75
N HIS A 238 18.60 3.49 18.01
CA HIS A 238 17.71 2.53 17.36
C HIS A 238 17.54 2.85 15.86
N TYR A 239 17.47 1.81 15.01
CA TYR A 239 17.27 1.89 13.55
C TYR A 239 15.97 2.61 13.10
N GLU A 240 15.15 3.09 14.02
CA GLU A 240 13.95 3.88 13.69
C GLU A 240 14.27 5.37 13.64
N LEU A 241 15.25 5.84 14.43
CA LEU A 241 15.79 7.19 14.28
C LEU A 241 16.37 7.37 12.87
N THR A 242 16.91 6.29 12.29
CA THR A 242 17.49 6.27 10.96
C THR A 242 16.43 6.31 9.85
N ALA A 243 15.26 5.66 10.01
CA ALA A 243 14.10 5.84 9.11
C ALA A 243 13.58 7.28 9.13
N ILE A 244 13.59 7.88 10.31
CA ILE A 244 13.11 9.24 10.55
C ILE A 244 14.08 10.25 9.94
N GLN A 245 15.40 10.06 10.12
CA GLN A 245 16.45 10.85 9.47
C GLN A 245 16.52 10.63 7.95
N ALA A 246 16.25 9.42 7.46
CA ALA A 246 16.10 9.11 6.04
C ALA A 246 14.96 9.91 5.39
N ASN A 247 13.81 9.99 6.07
CA ASN A 247 12.71 10.85 5.62
C ASN A 247 13.11 12.34 5.61
N VAL A 248 13.93 12.81 6.56
CA VAL A 248 14.53 14.16 6.48
C VAL A 248 15.48 14.31 5.33
N GLY A 249 16.29 13.30 5.06
CA GLY A 249 17.15 13.29 3.89
C GLY A 249 16.35 13.53 2.61
N ASN A 250 15.23 12.84 2.42
CA ASN A 250 14.33 13.09 1.29
C ASN A 250 13.76 14.51 1.28
N MET A 251 13.48 15.10 2.45
CA MET A 251 13.02 16.49 2.56
C MET A 251 14.14 17.51 2.23
N SER A 252 15.39 17.24 2.63
CA SER A 252 16.57 18.07 2.31
C SER A 252 17.04 17.90 0.86
N PHE A 253 16.68 16.81 0.20
CA PHE A 253 16.91 16.61 -1.24
C PHE A 253 16.16 17.66 -2.06
N ASP A 254 14.91 17.96 -1.69
CA ASP A 254 14.11 19.02 -2.32
C ASP A 254 14.69 20.43 -2.06
N GLU A 255 15.51 20.60 -1.03
CA GLU A 255 16.29 21.82 -0.75
C GLU A 255 17.63 21.89 -1.51
N GLY A 256 17.94 20.91 -2.36
CA GLY A 256 19.17 20.88 -3.15
C GLY A 256 20.43 20.45 -2.37
N LYS A 257 20.29 19.66 -1.30
CA LYS A 257 21.42 19.13 -0.50
C LYS A 257 21.57 17.60 -0.59
N PRO A 258 21.70 17.02 -1.81
CA PRO A 258 21.65 15.58 -2.00
C PRO A 258 22.78 14.82 -1.30
N TYR A 259 23.99 15.39 -1.21
CA TYR A 259 25.13 14.71 -0.58
C TYR A 259 25.03 14.62 0.95
N GLU A 260 24.44 15.62 1.60
CA GLU A 260 24.17 15.56 3.04
C GLU A 260 23.15 14.45 3.34
N THR A 261 22.10 14.40 2.52
CA THR A 261 21.09 13.35 2.54
C THR A 261 21.68 11.95 2.35
N ILE A 262 22.55 11.76 1.36
CA ILE A 262 23.24 10.47 1.14
C ILE A 262 24.04 10.09 2.39
N SER A 263 24.83 11.01 2.95
CA SER A 263 25.62 10.75 4.17
C SER A 263 24.75 10.33 5.37
N LEU A 264 23.56 10.92 5.51
CA LEU A 264 22.59 10.53 6.54
C LEU A 264 22.05 9.11 6.31
N TYR A 265 21.73 8.75 5.06
CA TYR A 265 21.31 7.39 4.70
C TYR A 265 22.41 6.35 4.94
N GLU A 266 23.67 6.65 4.63
CA GLU A 266 24.79 5.73 4.87
C GLU A 266 25.01 5.47 6.35
N LYS A 267 25.07 6.54 7.17
CA LYS A 267 25.16 6.41 8.64
C LYS A 267 23.98 5.66 9.22
N SER A 268 22.81 5.86 8.63
CA SER A 268 21.57 5.21 8.99
C SER A 268 21.63 3.69 8.78
N ILE A 269 22.06 3.28 7.58
CA ILE A 269 22.26 1.88 7.23
C ILE A 269 23.34 1.24 8.12
N GLU A 270 24.47 1.92 8.35
CA GLU A 270 25.55 1.41 9.21
C GLU A 270 25.09 1.19 10.65
N SER A 271 24.28 2.12 11.18
CA SER A 271 23.68 1.96 12.51
C SER A 271 22.69 0.79 12.55
N ALA A 272 21.83 0.66 11.54
CA ALA A 272 20.85 -0.43 11.46
C ALA A 272 21.53 -1.81 11.39
N LYS A 273 22.66 -1.94 10.67
CA LYS A 273 23.45 -3.19 10.57
C LYS A 273 23.99 -3.71 11.92
N LYS A 274 24.05 -2.86 12.96
CA LYS A 274 24.48 -3.29 14.30
C LYS A 274 23.41 -4.07 15.06
N PHE A 275 22.14 -3.97 14.62
CA PHE A 275 21.00 -4.50 15.36
C PHE A 275 20.14 -5.45 14.52
N LEU A 276 20.14 -5.29 13.20
CA LEU A 276 19.36 -6.08 12.27
C LEU A 276 20.25 -7.10 11.56
N SER A 277 19.69 -8.26 11.21
CA SER A 277 20.36 -9.20 10.32
C SER A 277 20.58 -8.58 8.94
N GLU A 278 21.60 -9.03 8.20
CA GLU A 278 21.94 -8.48 6.89
C GLU A 278 20.77 -8.50 5.89
N ASN A 279 19.92 -9.53 6.00
CA ASN A 279 18.71 -9.69 5.18
C ASN A 279 17.43 -9.24 5.91
N HIS A 280 17.50 -8.26 6.80
CA HIS A 280 16.27 -7.73 7.40
C HIS A 280 15.48 -6.91 6.38
N SER A 281 14.16 -7.12 6.28
CA SER A 281 13.30 -6.51 5.26
C SER A 281 13.30 -4.97 5.28
N ASP A 282 13.52 -4.36 6.45
CA ASP A 282 13.67 -2.89 6.57
C ASP A 282 14.78 -2.31 5.67
N PHE A 283 15.82 -3.09 5.34
CA PHE A 283 16.88 -2.64 4.43
C PHE A 283 16.40 -2.41 2.99
N ILE A 284 15.31 -3.03 2.57
CA ILE A 284 14.75 -2.88 1.22
C ILE A 284 14.42 -1.40 0.95
N MET A 285 13.72 -0.75 1.89
CA MET A 285 13.36 0.66 1.76
C MET A 285 14.60 1.56 1.82
N TYR A 286 15.56 1.28 2.72
CA TYR A 286 16.77 2.09 2.84
C TYR A 286 17.61 2.06 1.57
N TYR A 287 17.84 0.86 1.01
CA TYR A 287 18.64 0.67 -0.18
C TYR A 287 17.97 1.19 -1.44
N ASN A 288 16.65 1.05 -1.57
CA ASN A 288 15.92 1.70 -2.68
C ASN A 288 16.04 3.22 -2.61
N ASN A 289 15.81 3.83 -1.45
CA ASN A 289 15.88 5.28 -1.30
C ASN A 289 17.28 5.85 -1.52
N ILE A 290 18.32 5.27 -0.92
CA ILE A 290 19.69 5.73 -1.16
C ILE A 290 20.11 5.49 -2.62
N GLY A 291 19.61 4.42 -3.27
CA GLY A 291 19.80 4.18 -4.69
C GLY A 291 19.21 5.29 -5.56
N LEU A 292 17.98 5.74 -5.26
CA LEU A 292 17.35 6.87 -5.95
C LEU A 292 18.10 8.20 -5.71
N LEU A 293 18.68 8.38 -4.52
CA LEU A 293 19.51 9.55 -4.23
C LEU A 293 20.81 9.53 -5.04
N TYR A 294 21.47 8.38 -5.14
CA TYR A 294 22.65 8.23 -6.00
C TYR A 294 22.34 8.47 -7.48
N GLU A 295 21.18 8.00 -7.95
CA GLU A 295 20.69 8.26 -9.31
C GLU A 295 20.51 9.76 -9.55
N SER A 296 19.90 10.48 -8.61
CA SER A 296 19.66 11.92 -8.74
C SER A 296 20.93 12.78 -8.81
N VAL A 297 22.06 12.30 -8.25
CA VAL A 297 23.37 12.98 -8.35
C VAL A 297 24.21 12.47 -9.52
N GLY A 298 23.66 11.58 -10.35
CA GLY A 298 24.32 11.02 -11.53
C GLY A 298 25.31 9.89 -11.26
N ASP A 299 25.39 9.37 -10.02
CA ASP A 299 26.18 8.16 -9.72
C ASP A 299 25.32 6.91 -9.91
N TYR A 300 25.12 6.56 -11.18
CA TYR A 300 24.29 5.43 -11.57
C TYR A 300 24.87 4.08 -11.16
N GLN A 301 26.19 3.98 -10.94
CA GLN A 301 26.83 2.74 -10.51
C GLN A 301 26.49 2.42 -9.06
N SER A 302 26.61 3.40 -8.17
CA SER A 302 26.17 3.27 -6.78
C SER A 302 24.65 3.06 -6.71
N ALA A 303 23.88 3.77 -7.53
CA ALA A 303 22.43 3.59 -7.61
C ALA A 303 22.02 2.16 -7.97
N LEU A 304 22.62 1.57 -9.02
CA LEU A 304 22.38 0.17 -9.39
C LEU A 304 22.83 -0.80 -8.32
N SER A 305 23.96 -0.54 -7.65
CA SER A 305 24.45 -1.40 -6.56
C SER A 305 23.44 -1.47 -5.42
N PHE A 306 22.97 -0.32 -4.93
CA PHE A 306 22.02 -0.29 -3.81
C PHE A 306 20.64 -0.83 -4.19
N THR A 307 20.08 -0.44 -5.34
CA THR A 307 18.77 -0.94 -5.77
C THR A 307 18.76 -2.44 -6.04
N LYS A 308 19.87 -3.03 -6.53
CA LYS A 308 20.01 -4.49 -6.67
C LYS A 308 20.13 -5.21 -5.34
N GLU A 309 20.85 -4.63 -4.37
CA GLU A 309 20.89 -5.16 -3.00
C GLU A 309 19.49 -5.16 -2.37
N ALA A 310 18.73 -4.08 -2.56
CA ALA A 310 17.33 -3.99 -2.11
C ALA A 310 16.46 -5.10 -2.74
N LEU A 311 16.62 -5.35 -4.03
CA LEU A 311 15.91 -6.42 -4.72
C LEU A 311 16.31 -7.80 -4.18
N HIS A 312 17.61 -8.04 -3.97
CA HIS A 312 18.10 -9.31 -3.44
C HIS A 312 17.48 -9.63 -2.06
N ILE A 313 17.46 -8.64 -1.16
CA ILE A 313 16.83 -8.81 0.15
C ILE A 313 15.32 -9.04 -0.02
N ALA A 314 14.65 -8.28 -0.88
CA ALA A 314 13.21 -8.44 -1.11
C ALA A 314 12.85 -9.84 -1.63
N GLU A 315 13.57 -10.36 -2.63
CA GLU A 315 13.35 -11.68 -3.22
C GLU A 315 13.67 -12.83 -2.25
N THR A 316 14.57 -12.62 -1.28
CA THR A 316 14.96 -13.66 -0.32
C THR A 316 14.11 -13.67 0.96
N THR A 317 13.44 -12.57 1.30
CA THR A 317 12.79 -12.39 2.60
C THR A 317 11.28 -12.27 2.53
N LEU A 318 10.73 -11.86 1.38
CA LEU A 318 9.31 -11.61 1.20
C LEU A 318 8.65 -12.71 0.36
N PRO A 319 7.34 -12.95 0.55
CA PRO A 319 6.59 -13.82 -0.34
C PRO A 319 6.73 -13.40 -1.82
N VAL A 320 6.65 -14.37 -2.72
CA VAL A 320 6.68 -14.10 -4.16
C VAL A 320 5.57 -13.09 -4.52
N TYR A 321 5.91 -12.10 -5.33
CA TYR A 321 5.03 -11.00 -5.75
C TYR A 321 4.60 -10.02 -4.65
N TYR A 322 5.31 -9.95 -3.52
CA TYR A 322 5.04 -8.93 -2.51
C TYR A 322 5.26 -7.49 -3.05
N PRO A 323 4.44 -6.50 -2.68
CA PRO A 323 4.55 -5.12 -3.21
C PRO A 323 5.92 -4.46 -3.12
N ASP A 324 6.71 -4.78 -2.09
CA ASP A 324 8.04 -4.19 -1.91
C ASP A 324 9.05 -4.71 -2.94
N ILE A 325 8.87 -5.93 -3.47
CA ILE A 325 9.66 -6.46 -4.61
C ILE A 325 9.41 -5.58 -5.84
N ALA A 326 8.16 -5.20 -6.10
CA ALA A 326 7.80 -4.34 -7.22
C ALA A 326 8.44 -2.94 -7.10
N CYS A 327 8.55 -2.41 -5.87
CA CYS A 327 9.23 -1.14 -5.61
C CYS A 327 10.72 -1.20 -5.98
N SER A 328 11.41 -2.30 -5.64
CA SER A 328 12.81 -2.51 -6.03
C SER A 328 12.98 -2.63 -7.54
N TYR A 329 12.12 -3.38 -8.23
CA TYR A 329 12.13 -3.44 -9.70
C TYR A 329 11.92 -2.07 -10.34
N ASN A 330 10.96 -1.29 -9.85
CA ASN A 330 10.74 0.08 -10.34
C ASN A 330 11.95 0.99 -10.13
N SER A 331 12.62 0.88 -8.98
CA SER A 331 13.81 1.67 -8.68
C SER A 331 14.95 1.34 -9.66
N ILE A 332 15.20 0.05 -9.91
CA ILE A 332 16.18 -0.40 -10.91
C ILE A 332 15.80 0.11 -12.31
N GLY A 333 14.53 0.01 -12.70
CA GLY A 333 14.03 0.51 -13.98
C GLY A 333 14.29 2.00 -14.18
N LYS A 334 14.08 2.81 -13.13
CA LYS A 334 14.38 4.25 -13.15
C LYS A 334 15.86 4.53 -13.39
N VAL A 335 16.75 3.79 -12.72
CA VAL A 335 18.20 3.95 -12.92
C VAL A 335 18.59 3.60 -14.36
N TYR A 336 18.05 2.52 -14.93
CA TYR A 336 18.29 2.17 -16.33
C TYR A 336 17.72 3.21 -17.31
N SER A 337 16.58 3.83 -17.00
CA SER A 337 16.04 4.93 -17.81
C SER A 337 17.00 6.13 -17.82
N SER A 338 17.64 6.43 -16.69
CA SER A 338 18.60 7.53 -16.56
C SER A 338 19.96 7.26 -17.22
N LEU A 339 20.22 5.98 -17.52
CA LEU A 339 21.36 5.50 -18.32
C LEU A 339 21.03 5.41 -19.83
N ASP A 340 19.88 5.93 -20.26
CA ASP A 340 19.35 5.80 -21.63
C ASP A 340 19.18 4.34 -22.11
N GLN A 341 19.06 3.39 -21.17
CA GLN A 341 18.83 1.97 -21.45
C GLN A 341 17.33 1.64 -21.38
N HIS A 342 16.53 2.32 -22.20
CA HIS A 342 15.07 2.32 -22.09
C HIS A 342 14.41 0.94 -22.25
N GLN A 343 14.96 0.04 -23.08
CA GLN A 343 14.42 -1.33 -23.18
C GLN A 343 14.63 -2.14 -21.90
N LEU A 344 15.75 -1.92 -21.22
CA LEU A 344 16.02 -2.60 -19.95
C LEU A 344 15.17 -2.00 -18.84
N ALA A 345 15.00 -0.68 -18.81
CA ALA A 345 14.07 0.00 -17.93
C ALA A 345 12.65 -0.55 -18.06
N LEU A 346 12.15 -0.67 -19.31
CA LEU A 346 10.83 -1.24 -19.61
C LEU A 346 10.68 -2.66 -19.04
N CYS A 347 11.68 -3.54 -19.26
CA CYS A 347 11.66 -4.90 -18.72
C CYS A 347 11.50 -4.94 -17.20
N TYR A 348 12.18 -4.05 -16.46
CA TYR A 348 12.04 -3.97 -15.01
C TYR A 348 10.70 -3.38 -14.56
N HIS A 349 10.17 -2.38 -15.28
CA HIS A 349 8.85 -1.83 -14.97
C HIS A 349 7.72 -2.84 -15.25
N GLU A 350 7.84 -3.67 -16.27
CA GLU A 350 6.91 -4.77 -16.55
C GLU A 350 6.94 -5.84 -15.45
N LYS A 351 8.12 -6.20 -14.92
CA LYS A 351 8.23 -7.09 -13.75
C LYS A 351 7.56 -6.50 -12.51
N ALA A 352 7.70 -5.20 -12.28
CA ALA A 352 7.03 -4.51 -11.18
C ALA A 352 5.49 -4.56 -11.34
N LEU A 353 5.00 -4.36 -12.57
CA LEU A 353 3.58 -4.47 -12.89
C LEU A 353 3.07 -5.90 -12.62
N GLU A 354 3.79 -6.93 -13.10
CA GLU A 354 3.44 -8.34 -12.89
C GLU A 354 3.33 -8.69 -11.40
N CYS A 355 4.24 -8.18 -10.57
CA CYS A 355 4.18 -8.37 -9.12
C CYS A 355 2.88 -7.79 -8.53
N HIS A 356 2.54 -6.55 -8.90
CA HIS A 356 1.30 -5.94 -8.40
C HIS A 356 0.04 -6.66 -8.89
N GLU A 357 -0.01 -7.09 -10.15
CA GLU A 357 -1.14 -7.83 -10.71
C GLU A 357 -1.34 -9.19 -10.02
N LYS A 358 -0.26 -9.92 -9.72
CA LYS A 358 -0.32 -11.24 -9.07
C LYS A 358 -0.52 -11.19 -7.57
N SER A 359 -0.13 -10.10 -6.90
CA SER A 359 -0.22 -9.95 -5.46
C SER A 359 -1.65 -9.94 -4.89
N ASN A 360 -2.69 -9.90 -5.73
CA ASN A 360 -4.08 -9.58 -5.37
C ASN A 360 -4.20 -8.32 -4.50
N SER A 361 -3.16 -7.46 -4.47
CA SER A 361 -3.17 -6.26 -3.65
C SER A 361 -4.14 -5.27 -4.25
N SER A 362 -5.09 -4.81 -3.44
CA SER A 362 -6.08 -3.80 -3.82
C SER A 362 -5.47 -2.40 -4.03
N ASN A 363 -4.14 -2.27 -4.01
CA ASN A 363 -3.46 -0.99 -4.06
C ASN A 363 -3.31 -0.48 -5.51
N GLN A 364 -4.43 0.00 -6.03
CA GLN A 364 -4.56 0.54 -7.39
C GLN A 364 -3.59 1.70 -7.67
N LEU A 365 -3.21 2.48 -6.64
CA LEU A 365 -2.29 3.60 -6.84
C LEU A 365 -0.87 3.14 -7.21
N HIS A 366 -0.40 1.99 -6.73
CA HIS A 366 0.90 1.44 -7.17
C HIS A 366 0.86 0.93 -8.61
N LEU A 367 -0.26 0.34 -9.05
CA LEU A 367 -0.46 -0.02 -10.45
C LEU A 367 -0.37 1.22 -11.35
N ALA A 368 -0.95 2.34 -10.94
CA ALA A 368 -0.84 3.59 -11.67
C ALA A 368 0.62 4.10 -11.80
N VAL A 369 1.46 3.89 -10.78
CA VAL A 369 2.89 4.22 -10.84
C VAL A 369 3.60 3.34 -11.88
N CYS A 370 3.36 2.02 -11.88
CA CYS A 370 3.92 1.12 -12.88
C CYS A 370 3.51 1.52 -14.31
N PHE A 371 2.21 1.76 -14.54
CA PHE A 371 1.74 2.21 -15.84
C PHE A 371 2.36 3.55 -16.27
N ASN A 372 2.59 4.47 -15.34
CA ASN A 372 3.28 5.71 -15.64
C ASN A 372 4.72 5.46 -16.11
N HIS A 373 5.50 4.66 -15.36
CA HIS A 373 6.89 4.36 -15.73
C HIS A 373 7.00 3.62 -17.07
N ILE A 374 6.11 2.64 -17.33
CA ILE A 374 6.03 1.94 -18.61
C ILE A 374 5.68 2.93 -19.74
N GLY A 375 4.71 3.82 -19.49
CA GLY A 375 4.32 4.87 -20.40
C GLY A 375 5.49 5.80 -20.76
N SER A 376 6.22 6.29 -19.76
CA SER A 376 7.43 7.09 -19.94
C SER A 376 8.52 6.34 -20.70
N ALA A 377 8.78 5.07 -20.41
CA ALA A 377 9.75 4.28 -21.15
C ALA A 377 9.37 4.17 -22.65
N HIS A 378 8.08 4.01 -22.97
CA HIS A 378 7.61 4.03 -24.36
C HIS A 378 7.73 5.40 -25.04
N ILE A 379 7.66 6.52 -24.30
CA ILE A 379 7.97 7.86 -24.85
C ILE A 379 9.41 7.87 -25.36
N GLU A 380 10.36 7.47 -24.51
CA GLU A 380 11.79 7.49 -24.84
C GLU A 380 12.15 6.52 -25.98
N ILE A 381 11.45 5.39 -26.08
CA ILE A 381 11.60 4.44 -27.20
C ILE A 381 10.98 5.00 -28.50
N GLY A 382 10.07 5.97 -28.43
CA GLY A 382 9.34 6.54 -29.57
C GLY A 382 8.04 5.81 -29.93
N GLU A 383 7.53 4.94 -29.06
CA GLU A 383 6.28 4.19 -29.23
C GLU A 383 5.07 4.95 -28.64
N PHE A 384 4.79 6.12 -29.20
CA PHE A 384 3.81 7.08 -28.65
C PHE A 384 2.40 6.53 -28.42
N SER A 385 1.90 5.66 -29.31
CA SER A 385 0.58 5.04 -29.13
C SER A 385 0.50 4.12 -27.92
N LYS A 386 1.58 3.39 -27.62
CA LYS A 386 1.66 2.55 -26.41
C LYS A 386 1.82 3.41 -25.17
N ALA A 387 2.65 4.45 -25.24
CA ALA A 387 2.81 5.42 -24.16
C ALA A 387 1.46 6.02 -23.74
N LEU A 388 0.66 6.52 -24.69
CA LEU A 388 -0.68 7.05 -24.41
C LEU A 388 -1.61 6.02 -23.75
N SER A 389 -1.60 4.77 -24.22
CA SER A 389 -2.43 3.70 -23.65
C SER A 389 -2.12 3.49 -22.16
N PHE A 390 -0.84 3.37 -21.80
CA PHE A 390 -0.41 3.17 -20.42
C PHE A 390 -0.62 4.41 -19.55
N LEU A 391 -0.28 5.60 -20.05
CA LEU A 391 -0.47 6.85 -19.29
C LEU A 391 -1.94 7.15 -19.02
N ASN A 392 -2.85 6.86 -19.95
CA ASN A 392 -4.28 7.01 -19.73
C ASN A 392 -4.82 6.04 -18.68
N LYS A 393 -4.35 4.78 -18.65
CA LYS A 393 -4.69 3.84 -17.57
C LYS A 393 -4.21 4.36 -16.20
N ALA A 394 -2.98 4.88 -16.13
CA ALA A 394 -2.45 5.49 -14.91
C ALA A 394 -3.30 6.68 -14.44
N LEU A 395 -3.66 7.57 -15.38
CA LEU A 395 -4.47 8.75 -15.12
C LEU A 395 -5.88 8.39 -14.63
N GLU A 396 -6.55 7.44 -15.28
CA GLU A 396 -7.89 6.98 -14.90
C GLU A 396 -7.89 6.44 -13.45
N ILE A 397 -6.90 5.62 -13.11
CA ILE A 397 -6.75 5.10 -11.75
C ILE A 397 -6.52 6.24 -10.76
N LYS A 398 -5.56 7.15 -11.03
CA LYS A 398 -5.29 8.28 -10.12
C LYS A 398 -6.53 9.16 -9.96
N GLN A 399 -7.30 9.45 -11.01
CA GLN A 399 -8.53 10.23 -10.93
C GLN A 399 -9.63 9.55 -10.12
N LYS A 400 -9.70 8.20 -10.17
CA LYS A 400 -10.68 7.43 -9.39
C LYS A 400 -10.39 7.44 -7.89
N PHE A 401 -9.12 7.43 -7.50
CA PHE A 401 -8.71 7.23 -6.10
C PHE A 401 -8.18 8.50 -5.40
N LEU A 402 -7.78 9.52 -6.15
CA LEU A 402 -7.24 10.77 -5.63
C LEU A 402 -8.21 11.94 -5.89
N PRO A 403 -8.24 12.97 -5.02
CA PRO A 403 -8.99 14.19 -5.30
C PRO A 403 -8.48 14.91 -6.55
N GLU A 404 -9.35 15.69 -7.20
CA GLU A 404 -9.05 16.40 -8.46
C GLU A 404 -7.82 17.33 -8.39
N ASN A 405 -7.51 17.89 -7.22
CA ASN A 405 -6.38 18.79 -7.01
C ASN A 405 -5.15 18.10 -6.41
N HIS A 406 -5.05 16.76 -6.47
CA HIS A 406 -3.92 16.05 -5.89
C HIS A 406 -2.62 16.34 -6.66
N SER A 407 -1.55 16.60 -5.91
CA SER A 407 -0.17 16.84 -6.39
C SER A 407 0.43 15.79 -7.33
N ASN A 408 -0.15 14.60 -7.44
CA ASN A 408 0.37 13.49 -8.27
C ASN A 408 -0.30 13.42 -9.65
N LEU A 409 -1.34 14.23 -9.89
CA LEU A 409 -2.02 14.34 -11.17
C LEU A 409 -1.26 15.19 -12.22
N PRO A 410 -0.60 16.32 -11.86
CA PRO A 410 0.12 17.16 -12.82
C PRO A 410 1.19 16.41 -13.63
N GLU A 411 1.91 15.49 -13.00
CA GLU A 411 2.91 14.65 -13.68
C GLU A 411 2.25 13.81 -14.80
N MET A 412 1.08 13.22 -14.54
CA MET A 412 0.38 12.41 -15.55
C MET A 412 -0.07 13.26 -16.73
N TYR A 413 -0.67 14.42 -16.46
CA TYR A 413 -1.07 15.35 -17.51
C TYR A 413 0.14 15.86 -18.30
N THR A 414 1.27 16.11 -17.64
CA THR A 414 2.51 16.52 -18.31
C THR A 414 3.06 15.40 -19.20
N ASN A 415 3.08 14.14 -18.75
CA ASN A 415 3.53 13.01 -19.56
C ASN A 415 2.61 12.77 -20.76
N VAL A 416 1.29 12.83 -20.59
CA VAL A 416 0.33 12.75 -21.70
C VAL A 416 0.52 13.91 -22.69
N GLY A 417 0.71 15.14 -22.18
CA GLY A 417 1.00 16.31 -23.01
C GLY A 417 2.30 16.15 -23.79
N LEU A 418 3.33 15.54 -23.19
CA LEU A 418 4.61 15.24 -23.83
C LEU A 418 4.45 14.26 -24.99
N VAL A 419 3.61 13.23 -24.85
CA VAL A 419 3.31 12.33 -25.98
C VAL A 419 2.69 13.11 -27.15
N TYR A 420 1.67 13.93 -26.88
CA TYR A 420 1.04 14.75 -27.92
C TYR A 420 2.01 15.75 -28.56
N PHE A 421 2.93 16.31 -27.78
CA PHE A 421 3.99 17.18 -28.30
C PHE A 421 4.88 16.45 -29.31
N TYR A 422 5.32 15.22 -28.99
CA TYR A 422 6.12 14.40 -29.91
C TYR A 422 5.34 13.90 -31.12
N MET A 423 4.01 13.75 -31.00
CA MET A 423 3.11 13.48 -32.13
C MET A 423 2.81 14.73 -32.98
N HIS A 424 3.39 15.89 -32.66
CA HIS A 424 3.14 17.18 -33.31
C HIS A 424 1.70 17.73 -33.12
N GLU A 425 0.95 17.21 -32.14
CA GLU A 425 -0.40 17.66 -31.78
C GLU A 425 -0.34 18.75 -30.69
N TYR A 426 0.34 19.85 -30.99
CA TYR A 426 0.72 20.89 -30.02
C TYR A 426 -0.47 21.53 -29.27
N GLN A 427 -1.63 21.66 -29.91
CA GLN A 427 -2.82 22.20 -29.25
C GLN A 427 -3.34 21.27 -28.14
N GLN A 428 -3.32 19.95 -28.38
CA GLN A 428 -3.71 18.97 -27.37
C GLN A 428 -2.66 18.93 -26.25
N ALA A 429 -1.37 18.92 -26.61
CA ALA A 429 -0.28 19.00 -25.63
C ALA A 429 -0.44 20.18 -24.68
N ASN A 430 -0.71 21.39 -25.22
CA ASN A 430 -0.92 22.59 -24.43
C ASN A 430 -2.14 22.49 -23.51
N SER A 431 -3.26 21.90 -23.95
CA SER A 431 -4.42 21.69 -23.09
C SER A 431 -4.11 20.79 -21.89
N PHE A 432 -3.28 19.76 -22.09
CA PHE A 432 -2.82 18.89 -21.00
C PHE A 432 -1.85 19.61 -20.05
N TYR A 433 -0.89 20.38 -20.57
CA TYR A 433 0.01 21.19 -19.76
C TYR A 433 -0.73 22.25 -18.94
N GLU A 434 -1.74 22.92 -19.52
CA GLU A 434 -2.56 23.91 -18.83
C GLU A 434 -3.33 23.29 -17.65
N LYS A 435 -3.88 22.07 -17.80
CA LYS A 435 -4.49 21.33 -16.69
C LYS A 435 -3.49 20.99 -15.57
N ALA A 436 -2.28 20.58 -15.93
CA ALA A 436 -1.22 20.32 -14.95
C ALA A 436 -0.88 21.60 -14.15
N ILE A 437 -0.71 22.73 -14.84
CA ILE A 437 -0.44 24.04 -14.23
C ILE A 437 -1.58 24.47 -13.31
N GLU A 438 -2.83 24.32 -13.73
CA GLU A 438 -4.01 24.68 -12.91
C GLU A 438 -4.01 23.94 -11.57
N ILE A 439 -3.70 22.64 -11.58
CA ILE A 439 -3.62 21.83 -10.35
C ILE A 439 -2.42 22.25 -9.50
N GLN A 440 -1.25 22.43 -10.10
CA GLN A 440 -0.01 22.83 -9.39
C GLN A 440 -0.17 24.20 -8.70
N GLN A 441 -0.83 25.17 -9.35
CA GLN A 441 -1.12 26.48 -8.78
C GLN A 441 -2.08 26.39 -7.58
N LYS A 442 -3.09 25.52 -7.63
CA LYS A 442 -4.08 25.39 -6.54
C LYS A 442 -3.56 24.63 -5.31
N SER A 443 -2.52 23.84 -5.45
CA SER A 443 -2.10 22.87 -4.43
C SER A 443 -0.99 23.35 -3.49
N HIS A 444 -0.78 24.67 -3.36
CA HIS A 444 0.32 25.29 -2.58
C HIS A 444 1.74 24.96 -3.09
N PHE A 445 1.87 24.56 -4.37
CA PHE A 445 3.14 24.32 -5.05
C PHE A 445 3.58 25.49 -5.94
N GLU A 446 3.20 26.72 -5.58
CA GLU A 446 3.41 27.92 -6.40
C GLU A 446 4.89 28.15 -6.75
N ASN A 447 5.82 27.64 -5.93
CA ASN A 447 7.27 27.73 -6.14
C ASN A 447 7.96 26.36 -6.32
N HIS A 448 7.20 25.30 -6.63
CA HIS A 448 7.77 23.96 -6.73
C HIS A 448 8.49 23.76 -8.08
N PRO A 449 9.68 23.11 -8.13
CA PRO A 449 10.42 22.87 -9.38
C PRO A 449 9.59 22.20 -10.48
N ALA A 450 8.63 21.33 -10.11
CA ALA A 450 7.73 20.68 -11.06
C ALA A 450 6.86 21.67 -11.87
N LEU A 451 6.45 22.80 -11.27
CA LEU A 451 5.68 23.83 -11.99
C LEU A 451 6.56 24.55 -13.03
N ALA A 452 7.82 24.82 -12.69
CA ALA A 452 8.79 25.37 -13.63
C ALA A 452 9.02 24.43 -14.83
N THR A 453 9.10 23.12 -14.59
CA THR A 453 9.20 22.11 -15.66
C THR A 453 7.99 22.14 -16.57
N THR A 454 6.77 22.19 -16.04
CA THR A 454 5.55 22.25 -16.86
C THR A 454 5.46 23.55 -17.65
N TYR A 455 5.86 24.70 -17.08
CA TYR A 455 5.98 25.95 -17.82
C TYR A 455 7.02 25.89 -18.95
N ASN A 456 8.14 25.22 -18.73
CA ASN A 456 9.13 24.99 -19.77
C ASN A 456 8.55 24.13 -20.92
N SER A 457 7.81 23.08 -20.60
CA SER A 457 7.18 22.20 -21.60
C SER A 457 6.20 22.95 -22.50
N ILE A 458 5.30 23.76 -21.92
CA ILE A 458 4.35 24.56 -22.70
C ILE A 458 5.06 25.71 -23.46
N GLY A 459 6.10 26.31 -22.90
CA GLY A 459 6.93 27.30 -23.59
C GLY A 459 7.64 26.71 -24.82
N CYS A 460 8.21 25.51 -24.68
CA CYS A 460 8.80 24.74 -25.79
C CYS A 460 7.78 24.39 -26.88
N SER A 461 6.55 24.05 -26.49
CA SER A 461 5.43 23.83 -27.42
C SER A 461 5.12 25.08 -28.25
N TYR A 462 4.87 26.22 -27.59
CA TYR A 462 4.60 27.48 -28.29
C TYR A 462 5.78 27.97 -29.15
N ARG A 463 7.02 27.75 -28.71
CA ARG A 463 8.22 28.05 -29.51
C ARG A 463 8.24 27.23 -30.81
N THR A 464 7.90 25.95 -30.72
CA THR A 464 7.81 25.05 -31.89
C THR A 464 6.69 25.48 -32.85
N MET A 465 5.57 25.95 -32.30
CA MET A 465 4.48 26.57 -33.06
C MET A 465 4.82 27.97 -33.63
N LYS A 466 5.99 28.52 -33.31
CA LYS A 466 6.44 29.88 -33.67
C LYS A 466 5.60 31.02 -33.05
N ASP A 467 4.83 30.73 -31.99
CA ASP A 467 4.20 31.75 -31.16
C ASP A 467 5.20 32.20 -30.09
N TYR A 468 6.19 32.99 -30.54
CA TYR A 468 7.27 33.48 -29.69
C TYR A 468 6.78 34.34 -28.51
N PRO A 469 5.76 35.20 -28.66
CA PRO A 469 5.22 35.96 -27.52
C PRO A 469 4.70 35.07 -26.39
N LYS A 470 3.92 34.02 -26.71
CA LYS A 470 3.45 33.08 -25.67
C LYS A 470 4.58 32.24 -25.10
N ALA A 471 5.50 31.77 -25.94
CA ALA A 471 6.66 31.01 -25.49
C ALA A 471 7.48 31.80 -24.47
N LEU A 472 7.77 33.08 -24.78
CA LEU A 472 8.51 33.98 -23.89
C LEU A 472 7.78 34.16 -22.56
N SER A 473 6.47 34.41 -22.58
CA SER A 473 5.68 34.56 -21.35
C SER A 473 5.74 33.33 -20.44
N TYR A 474 5.73 32.12 -21.00
CA TYR A 474 5.87 30.89 -20.21
C TYR A 474 7.30 30.65 -19.71
N PHE A 475 8.33 30.97 -20.50
CA PHE A 475 9.71 30.91 -20.04
C PHE A 475 9.99 31.93 -18.93
N GLU A 476 9.41 33.13 -18.99
CA GLU A 476 9.51 34.12 -17.92
C GLU A 476 8.91 33.59 -16.60
N LYS A 477 7.72 32.98 -16.65
CA LYS A 477 7.10 32.33 -15.47
C LYS A 477 7.95 31.18 -14.90
N MET A 478 8.57 30.39 -15.77
CA MET A 478 9.50 29.32 -15.36
C MET A 478 10.72 29.92 -14.64
N LEU A 479 11.32 30.98 -15.18
CA LEU A 479 12.47 31.66 -14.58
C LEU A 479 12.10 32.37 -13.26
N GLU A 480 10.88 32.88 -13.12
CA GLU A 480 10.41 33.48 -11.87
C GLU A 480 10.40 32.46 -10.71
N ILE A 481 10.10 31.19 -10.98
CA ILE A 481 10.11 30.12 -9.98
C ILE A 481 11.54 29.67 -9.63
N GLN A 482 12.46 29.74 -10.59
CA GLN A 482 13.85 29.28 -10.41
C GLN A 482 14.80 30.33 -9.82
N LYS A 483 14.32 31.56 -9.58
CA LYS A 483 15.06 32.63 -8.91
C LYS A 483 15.02 32.45 -7.39
#